data_AF-A0A4R0Z1Z8-F1
#
_entry.id   AF-A0A4R0Z1Z8-F1
#
_cell.length_a   1.000
_cell.length_b   1.000
_cell.length_c   1.000
_cell.angle_alpha   90.00
_cell.angle_beta   90.00
_cell.angle_gamma   90.00
#
_symmetry.space_group_name_H-M   'P 1'
#
loop_
_entity.id
_entity.type
_entity.pdbx_description
1 polymer ?
#
loop_
_entity_poly.entity_id
_entity_poly.type
_entity_poly.pdbx_seq_one_letter_code
_entity_poly.pdbx_strand_id
1 'polypeptide(L)'
;MMRWLALPSTYIVLPMLVACALTWLTYDVPPDYLEGLVWLVVSSLALAAADGIRGTRRMDWPALRSMHFAGTREGLVALAFAGAIAVFCFIDLVFFPIPLFDEPAAYASMAGGREHIRHVSDMCWVLVPIAMLCTDRRPLRWSLLALGFAFPILVIDRNRLFAALCALGLLMLLRRDRSRRLPWGRGLVLLVGGAATFSVLGIVRSGTLDYVTLPFDDLYRASPPGIKWLLLYATAGPYNFSAILAKGYTNASFLVNQLVPLAGSVATAGTDIPLDAKNINVGTEYFPFLMAWGAGGALLSMGLLYGMLAWSMRRLRDGVSLFALLIFLRMAYVCLMAPFAPQAFTWTNFGFIALCLLMQWLAWLLPVRSNSHGDRVATFG
;
A
#
# COMPACT_ATOMS: atom_id res chain seq x y z
N MET A 1 21.58 -0.85 -8.43
CA MET A 1 20.44 -0.64 -7.50
C MET A 1 19.26 0.13 -8.12
N MET A 2 19.40 1.37 -8.62
CA MET A 2 18.26 2.12 -9.20
C MET A 2 17.63 1.46 -10.45
N ARG A 3 18.34 0.56 -11.14
CA ARG A 3 17.77 -0.26 -12.22
C ARG A 3 16.61 -1.15 -11.77
N TRP A 4 16.62 -1.62 -10.51
CA TRP A 4 15.53 -2.43 -9.94
C TRP A 4 14.29 -1.59 -9.65
N LEU A 5 14.46 -0.36 -9.14
CA LEU A 5 13.36 0.59 -8.92
C LEU A 5 12.69 1.03 -10.24
N ALA A 6 13.38 0.90 -11.37
CA ALA A 6 12.85 1.17 -12.70
C ALA A 6 12.09 -0.02 -13.31
N LEU A 7 12.10 -1.18 -12.65
CA LEU A 7 11.37 -2.37 -13.09
C LEU A 7 10.07 -2.47 -12.29
N PRO A 8 8.88 -2.37 -12.95
CA PRO A 8 7.59 -2.57 -12.29
C PRO A 8 7.55 -3.90 -11.53
N SER A 9 8.07 -4.97 -12.12
CA SER A 9 8.06 -6.31 -11.49
C SER A 9 8.71 -6.35 -10.11
N THR A 10 9.72 -5.52 -9.83
CA THR A 10 10.41 -5.50 -8.53
C THR A 10 9.45 -5.24 -7.36
N TYR A 11 8.44 -4.39 -7.55
CA TYR A 11 7.51 -4.00 -6.48
C TYR A 11 6.50 -5.10 -6.14
N ILE A 12 6.35 -6.13 -6.97
CA ILE A 12 5.44 -7.27 -6.75
C ILE A 12 6.24 -8.52 -6.45
N VAL A 13 7.24 -8.82 -7.28
CA VAL A 13 7.96 -10.09 -7.28
C VAL A 13 8.82 -10.22 -6.02
N LEU A 14 9.58 -9.18 -5.67
CA LEU A 14 10.44 -9.24 -4.48
C LEU A 14 9.64 -9.46 -3.19
N PRO A 15 8.60 -8.67 -2.86
CA PRO A 15 7.83 -8.91 -1.64
C PRO A 15 7.11 -10.25 -1.67
N MET A 16 6.61 -10.71 -2.83
CA MET A 16 5.97 -12.03 -2.94
C MET A 16 6.95 -13.17 -2.70
N LEU A 17 8.14 -13.14 -3.32
CA LEU A 17 9.16 -14.16 -3.10
C LEU A 17 9.66 -14.17 -1.65
N VAL A 18 9.85 -13.00 -1.05
CA VAL A 18 10.21 -12.88 0.37
C VAL A 18 9.10 -13.45 1.26
N ALA A 19 7.83 -13.12 0.99
CA ALA A 19 6.70 -13.64 1.75
C ALA A 19 6.57 -15.17 1.62
N CYS A 20 6.73 -15.75 0.42
CA CYS A 20 6.73 -17.19 0.22
C CYS A 20 7.89 -17.88 0.94
N ALA A 21 9.10 -17.32 0.86
CA ALA A 21 10.27 -17.85 1.57
C ALA A 21 10.10 -17.80 3.08
N LEU A 22 9.61 -16.68 3.61
CA LEU A 22 9.29 -16.56 5.04
C LEU A 22 8.19 -17.54 5.44
N THR A 23 7.17 -17.74 4.60
CA THR A 23 6.09 -18.70 4.89
C THR A 23 6.64 -20.11 5.01
N TRP A 24 7.48 -20.53 4.06
CA TRP A 24 8.17 -21.81 4.11
C TRP A 24 9.04 -22.00 5.37
N LEU A 25 9.68 -20.93 5.87
CA LEU A 25 10.53 -20.98 7.07
C LEU A 25 9.77 -20.82 8.39
N THR A 26 8.52 -20.35 8.36
CA THR A 26 7.74 -19.97 9.55
C THR A 26 6.69 -21.01 9.90
N TYR A 27 6.25 -21.80 8.92
CA TYR A 27 5.21 -22.81 9.08
C TYR A 27 5.75 -24.20 8.76
N ASP A 28 5.27 -25.19 9.49
CA ASP A 28 5.29 -26.59 9.08
C ASP A 28 4.19 -26.78 8.01
N VAL A 29 4.51 -26.39 6.77
CA VAL A 29 3.53 -26.31 5.68
C VAL A 29 3.10 -27.72 5.27
N PRO A 30 1.79 -28.05 5.32
CA PRO A 30 1.29 -29.34 4.82
C PRO A 30 1.71 -29.61 3.36
N PRO A 31 2.04 -30.86 2.98
CA PRO A 31 2.53 -31.16 1.64
C PRO A 31 1.60 -30.73 0.50
N ASP A 32 0.28 -30.80 0.74
CA ASP A 32 -0.77 -30.36 -0.17
C ASP A 32 -0.82 -28.84 -0.34
N TYR A 33 -0.33 -28.07 0.63
CA TYR A 33 -0.32 -26.59 0.58
C TYR A 33 0.90 -26.05 -0.16
N LEU A 34 1.93 -26.89 -0.36
CA LEU A 34 3.14 -26.51 -1.08
C LEU A 34 2.85 -26.11 -2.53
N GLU A 35 1.85 -26.73 -3.16
CA GLU A 35 1.44 -26.40 -4.52
C GLU A 35 1.12 -24.90 -4.65
N GLY A 36 0.36 -24.34 -3.72
CA GLY A 36 0.02 -22.91 -3.75
C GLY A 36 1.20 -21.97 -3.58
N LEU A 37 2.21 -22.36 -2.76
CA LEU A 37 3.42 -21.56 -2.60
C LEU A 37 4.27 -21.58 -3.87
N VAL A 38 4.46 -22.77 -4.45
CA VAL A 38 5.16 -22.94 -5.73
C VAL A 38 4.44 -22.15 -6.82
N TRP A 39 3.11 -22.17 -6.83
CA TRP A 39 2.30 -21.44 -7.79
C TRP A 39 2.53 -19.91 -7.69
N LEU A 40 2.56 -19.36 -6.47
CA LEU A 40 2.87 -17.93 -6.24
C LEU A 40 4.30 -17.58 -6.69
N VAL A 41 5.28 -18.45 -6.41
CA VAL A 41 6.68 -18.27 -6.80
C VAL A 41 6.82 -18.29 -8.33
N VAL A 42 6.31 -19.32 -8.99
CA VAL A 42 6.39 -19.49 -10.45
C VAL A 42 5.69 -18.34 -11.16
N SER A 43 4.48 -17.96 -10.73
CA SER A 43 3.74 -16.83 -11.32
C SER A 43 4.48 -15.51 -11.15
N SER A 44 5.13 -15.29 -10.00
CA SER A 44 5.96 -14.10 -9.77
C SER A 44 7.20 -14.09 -10.64
N LEU A 45 7.88 -15.22 -10.81
CA LEU A 45 9.04 -15.34 -11.70
C LEU A 45 8.65 -15.17 -13.17
N ALA A 46 7.50 -15.69 -13.59
CA ALA A 46 6.95 -15.49 -14.92
C ALA A 46 6.68 -14.00 -15.21
N LEU A 47 6.14 -13.26 -14.23
CA LEU A 47 5.98 -11.81 -14.33
C LEU A 47 7.33 -11.09 -14.46
N ALA A 48 8.33 -11.46 -13.67
CA ALA A 48 9.67 -10.90 -13.78
C ALA A 48 10.30 -11.16 -15.16
N ALA A 49 10.15 -12.36 -15.69
CA ALA A 49 10.62 -12.73 -17.03
C ALA A 49 9.90 -11.89 -18.10
N ALA A 50 8.58 -11.76 -18.02
CA ALA A 50 7.78 -10.96 -18.94
C ALA A 50 8.16 -9.47 -18.93
N ASP A 51 8.40 -8.89 -17.74
CA ASP A 51 8.88 -7.50 -17.60
C ASP A 51 10.31 -7.34 -18.16
N GLY A 52 11.16 -8.34 -17.93
CA GLY A 52 12.51 -8.42 -18.50
C GLY A 52 12.52 -8.36 -20.03
N ILE A 53 11.64 -9.14 -20.68
CA ILE A 53 11.50 -9.18 -22.15
C ILE A 53 10.96 -7.86 -22.70
N ARG A 54 10.00 -7.22 -22.00
CA ARG A 54 9.40 -5.94 -22.44
C ARG A 54 10.36 -4.74 -22.37
N GLY A 55 11.48 -4.85 -21.66
CA GLY A 55 12.53 -3.82 -21.70
C GLY A 55 12.10 -2.44 -21.17
N THR A 56 11.18 -2.38 -20.20
CA THR A 56 10.53 -1.16 -19.64
C THR A 56 11.47 -0.16 -18.91
N ARG A 57 12.80 -0.29 -19.07
CA ARG A 57 13.85 0.24 -18.18
C ARG A 57 14.28 1.69 -18.44
N ARG A 58 13.36 2.63 -18.62
CA ARG A 58 13.71 4.05 -18.88
C ARG A 58 12.97 5.03 -17.96
N MET A 59 13.41 5.21 -16.72
CA MET A 59 12.96 6.36 -15.91
C MET A 59 13.85 7.58 -16.15
N ASP A 60 13.23 8.74 -16.33
CA ASP A 60 13.93 10.03 -16.42
C ASP A 60 14.34 10.51 -15.01
N TRP A 61 15.46 9.96 -14.56
CA TRP A 61 16.02 10.27 -13.24
C TRP A 61 16.38 11.75 -13.04
N PRO A 62 16.95 12.47 -14.02
CA PRO A 62 17.05 13.94 -13.94
C PRO A 62 15.72 14.61 -13.60
N ALA A 63 14.65 14.36 -14.38
CA ALA A 63 13.37 15.03 -14.17
C ALA A 63 12.72 14.68 -12.82
N LEU A 64 12.82 13.41 -12.40
CA LEU A 64 12.33 12.97 -11.08
C LEU A 64 13.10 13.60 -9.91
N ARG A 65 14.39 13.89 -10.08
CA ARG A 65 15.21 14.55 -9.05
C ARG A 65 14.85 16.02 -8.90
N SER A 66 14.55 16.69 -10.00
CA SER A 66 14.14 18.10 -10.01
C SER A 66 12.66 18.32 -9.68
N MET A 67 11.91 17.28 -9.32
CA MET A 67 10.51 17.40 -8.90
C MET A 67 10.35 18.39 -7.74
N HIS A 68 9.70 19.51 -8.04
CA HIS A 68 9.28 20.53 -7.09
C HIS A 68 8.00 21.17 -7.61
N PHE A 69 6.95 21.17 -6.79
CA PHE A 69 5.62 21.67 -7.17
C PHE A 69 5.20 22.88 -6.34
N ALA A 70 6.07 23.43 -5.48
CA ALA A 70 5.72 24.63 -4.73
C ALA A 70 5.53 25.82 -5.69
N GLY A 71 4.40 26.52 -5.55
CA GLY A 71 4.06 27.65 -6.41
C GLY A 71 3.53 27.27 -7.80
N THR A 72 3.42 25.98 -8.14
CA THR A 72 2.79 25.53 -9.39
C THR A 72 1.29 25.32 -9.23
N ARG A 73 0.57 25.20 -10.35
CA ARG A 73 -0.88 24.90 -10.34
C ARG A 73 -1.18 23.56 -9.67
N GLU A 74 -0.38 22.53 -9.96
CA GLU A 74 -0.51 21.22 -9.32
C GLU A 74 -0.29 21.30 -7.81
N GLY A 75 0.72 22.06 -7.36
CA GLY A 75 0.98 22.27 -5.94
C GLY A 75 -0.17 22.98 -5.23
N LEU A 76 -0.83 23.94 -5.87
CA LEU A 76 -2.01 24.61 -5.31
C LEU A 76 -3.17 23.65 -5.12
N VAL A 77 -3.53 22.89 -6.16
CA VAL A 77 -4.61 21.89 -6.10
C VAL A 77 -4.30 20.83 -5.04
N ALA A 78 -3.05 20.36 -4.99
CA ALA A 78 -2.63 19.39 -3.99
C ALA A 78 -2.68 19.94 -2.56
N LEU A 79 -2.27 21.19 -2.32
CA LEU A 79 -2.38 21.81 -1.00
C LEU A 79 -3.85 22.00 -0.57
N ALA A 80 -4.75 22.35 -1.50
CA ALA A 80 -6.18 22.41 -1.23
C ALA A 80 -6.73 21.02 -0.85
N PHE A 81 -6.34 19.99 -1.61
CA PHE A 81 -6.68 18.60 -1.29
C PHE A 81 -6.13 18.13 0.06
N ALA A 82 -4.87 18.48 0.39
CA ALA A 82 -4.28 18.20 1.69
C ALA A 82 -5.03 18.90 2.83
N GLY A 83 -5.51 20.13 2.60
CA GLY A 83 -6.38 20.85 3.53
C GLY A 83 -7.69 20.10 3.78
N ALA A 84 -8.34 19.60 2.72
CA ALA A 84 -9.55 18.80 2.86
C ALA A 84 -9.28 17.51 3.68
N ILE A 85 -8.23 16.76 3.35
CA ILE A 85 -7.84 15.57 4.13
C ILE A 85 -7.61 15.93 5.60
N ALA A 86 -6.90 17.04 5.86
CA ALA A 86 -6.60 17.47 7.23
C ALA A 86 -7.88 17.80 8.03
N VAL A 87 -8.85 18.45 7.40
CA VAL A 87 -10.17 18.70 8.00
C VAL A 87 -10.88 17.38 8.33
N PHE A 88 -10.88 16.41 7.42
CA PHE A 88 -11.52 15.11 7.67
C PHE A 88 -10.78 14.30 8.75
N CYS A 89 -9.45 14.38 8.83
CA CYS A 89 -8.69 13.79 9.94
C CYS A 89 -9.09 14.40 11.28
N PHE A 90 -9.26 15.73 11.33
CA PHE A 90 -9.71 16.41 12.53
C PHE A 90 -11.14 16.02 12.92
N ILE A 91 -12.07 15.98 11.95
CA ILE A 91 -13.45 15.54 12.16
C ILE A 91 -13.47 14.11 12.72
N ASP A 92 -12.69 13.17 12.17
CA ASP A 92 -12.65 11.79 12.68
C ASP A 92 -12.20 11.74 14.14
N LEU A 93 -11.15 12.48 14.51
CA LEU A 93 -10.61 12.50 15.87
C LEU A 93 -11.49 13.25 16.89
N VAL A 94 -12.32 14.19 16.45
CA VAL A 94 -13.18 14.99 17.33
C VAL A 94 -14.54 14.32 17.54
N PHE A 95 -15.13 13.76 16.49
CA PHE A 95 -16.50 13.24 16.54
C PHE A 95 -16.58 11.74 16.85
N PHE A 96 -15.46 11.01 16.82
CA PHE A 96 -15.43 9.58 17.12
C PHE A 96 -14.37 9.25 18.15
N PRO A 97 -14.57 8.17 18.93
CA PRO A 97 -13.57 7.72 19.89
C PRO A 97 -12.25 7.41 19.17
N ILE A 98 -11.16 7.82 19.82
CA ILE A 98 -9.79 7.63 19.35
C ILE A 98 -9.38 6.21 19.76
N PRO A 99 -9.24 5.26 18.80
CA PRO A 99 -8.98 3.86 19.12
C PRO A 99 -7.76 3.62 20.01
N LEU A 100 -6.74 4.46 19.92
CA LEU A 100 -5.54 4.35 20.74
C LEU A 100 -5.77 4.67 22.23
N PHE A 101 -6.71 5.56 22.55
CA PHE A 101 -6.91 6.04 23.92
C PHE A 101 -8.17 5.47 24.57
N ASP A 102 -9.24 5.29 23.80
CA ASP A 102 -10.55 4.92 24.34
C ASP A 102 -10.74 3.40 24.32
N GLU A 103 -10.89 2.82 23.12
CA GLU A 103 -11.14 1.40 22.93
C GLU A 103 -10.57 0.94 21.58
N PRO A 104 -9.58 0.02 21.56
CA PRO A 104 -9.02 -0.48 20.30
C PRO A 104 -10.05 -1.13 19.37
N ALA A 105 -11.12 -1.71 19.94
CA ALA A 105 -12.24 -2.28 19.18
C ALA A 105 -13.01 -1.21 18.38
N ALA A 106 -13.00 0.05 18.82
CA ALA A 106 -13.63 1.17 18.10
C ALA A 106 -12.98 1.42 16.72
N TYR A 107 -11.78 0.88 16.45
CA TYR A 107 -11.23 0.84 15.11
C TYR A 107 -12.17 0.13 14.12
N ALA A 108 -12.77 -1.00 14.51
CA ALA A 108 -13.64 -1.77 13.63
C ALA A 108 -15.07 -1.22 13.53
N SER A 109 -15.45 -0.32 14.44
CA SER A 109 -16.77 0.33 14.41
C SER A 109 -16.81 1.40 13.33
N MET A 110 -17.66 1.17 12.33
CA MET A 110 -17.93 2.10 11.21
C MET A 110 -19.31 2.77 11.35
N ALA A 111 -19.96 2.66 12.51
CA ALA A 111 -21.29 3.21 12.76
C ALA A 111 -21.31 4.74 12.81
N GLY A 112 -22.50 5.34 12.67
CA GLY A 112 -22.70 6.78 12.85
C GLY A 112 -22.07 7.65 11.76
N GLY A 113 -21.89 7.13 10.54
CA GLY A 113 -21.29 7.88 9.42
C GLY A 113 -19.76 7.94 9.44
N ARG A 114 -19.10 7.28 10.40
CA ARG A 114 -17.64 7.20 10.49
C ARG A 114 -17.00 6.67 9.21
N GLU A 115 -17.67 5.73 8.54
CA GLU A 115 -17.23 5.14 7.27
C GLU A 115 -16.95 6.21 6.19
N HIS A 116 -17.87 7.15 6.01
CA HIS A 116 -17.72 8.21 5.00
C HIS A 116 -16.55 9.15 5.30
N ILE A 117 -16.35 9.46 6.59
CA ILE A 117 -15.25 10.32 7.03
C ILE A 117 -13.92 9.58 6.86
N ARG A 118 -13.88 8.30 7.23
CA ARG A 118 -12.71 7.43 7.08
C ARG A 118 -12.28 7.23 5.64
N HIS A 119 -13.20 7.18 4.68
CA HIS A 119 -12.81 7.11 3.26
C HIS A 119 -11.93 8.28 2.81
N VAL A 120 -12.10 9.46 3.41
CA VAL A 120 -11.30 10.65 3.11
C VAL A 120 -10.09 10.75 4.04
N SER A 121 -10.28 10.57 5.36
CA SER A 121 -9.19 10.66 6.34
C SER A 121 -8.13 9.57 6.15
N ASP A 122 -8.49 8.39 5.63
CA ASP A 122 -7.55 7.32 5.25
C ASP A 122 -6.55 7.74 4.16
N MET A 123 -6.82 8.81 3.43
CA MET A 123 -5.89 9.38 2.45
C MET A 123 -4.78 10.22 3.10
N CYS A 124 -4.70 10.27 4.44
CA CYS A 124 -3.68 11.00 5.21
C CYS A 124 -2.23 10.68 4.80
N TRP A 125 -1.97 9.49 4.26
CA TRP A 125 -0.64 9.12 3.77
C TRP A 125 -0.15 10.04 2.65
N VAL A 126 -1.06 10.69 1.91
CA VAL A 126 -0.78 11.65 0.83
C VAL A 126 -0.25 12.98 1.38
N LEU A 127 -0.51 13.30 2.65
CA LEU A 127 0.02 14.52 3.28
C LEU A 127 1.54 14.54 3.27
N VAL A 128 2.18 13.36 3.39
CA VAL A 128 3.64 13.21 3.38
C VAL A 128 4.28 13.60 2.04
N PRO A 129 3.90 13.02 0.89
CA PRO A 129 4.44 13.46 -0.39
C PRO A 129 4.11 14.92 -0.72
N ILE A 130 2.92 15.41 -0.34
CA ILE A 130 2.56 16.84 -0.54
C ILE A 130 3.46 17.75 0.30
N ALA A 131 3.70 17.44 1.57
CA ALA A 131 4.59 18.21 2.44
C ALA A 131 6.01 18.34 1.85
N MET A 132 6.49 17.26 1.25
CA MET A 132 7.84 17.17 0.71
C MET A 132 8.04 17.89 -0.63
N LEU A 133 6.95 18.12 -1.37
CA LEU A 133 7.01 18.55 -2.78
C LEU A 133 6.29 19.87 -3.07
N CYS A 134 5.27 20.23 -2.29
CA CYS A 134 4.35 21.33 -2.62
C CYS A 134 4.54 22.57 -1.74
N THR A 135 5.41 22.54 -0.74
CA THR A 135 5.62 23.69 0.15
C THR A 135 7.08 23.89 0.57
N ASP A 136 7.52 25.14 0.53
CA ASP A 136 8.80 25.60 1.07
C ASP A 136 8.68 26.16 2.49
N ARG A 137 7.45 26.37 2.98
CA ARG A 137 7.19 26.87 4.33
C ARG A 137 7.39 25.75 5.35
N ARG A 138 8.48 25.86 6.13
CA ARG A 138 8.81 24.92 7.22
C ARG A 138 7.62 24.56 8.14
N PRO A 139 6.81 25.50 8.67
CA PRO A 139 5.73 25.13 9.58
C PRO A 139 4.65 24.29 8.90
N LEU A 140 4.28 24.64 7.66
CA LEU A 140 3.29 23.88 6.90
C LEU A 140 3.81 22.48 6.56
N ARG A 141 5.09 22.37 6.15
CA ARG A 141 5.74 21.09 5.89
C ARG A 141 5.68 20.18 7.12
N TRP A 142 6.11 20.68 8.28
CA TRP A 142 6.12 19.89 9.50
C TRP A 142 4.71 19.52 9.99
N SER A 143 3.73 20.42 9.83
CA SER A 143 2.34 20.14 10.20
C SER A 143 1.75 19.00 9.36
N LEU A 144 1.97 19.02 8.04
CA LEU A 144 1.50 17.97 7.14
C LEU A 144 2.20 16.63 7.40
N LEU A 145 3.50 16.64 7.66
CA LEU A 145 4.24 15.42 8.03
C LEU A 145 3.73 14.86 9.36
N ALA A 146 3.60 15.70 10.38
CA ALA A 146 3.11 15.31 11.69
C ALA A 146 1.70 14.69 11.57
N LEU A 147 0.79 15.34 10.85
CA LEU A 147 -0.57 14.84 10.65
C LEU A 147 -0.58 13.52 9.87
N GLY A 148 0.21 13.39 8.80
CA GLY A 148 0.30 12.19 7.99
C GLY A 148 0.82 10.95 8.73
N PHE A 149 1.60 11.13 9.80
CA PHE A 149 2.10 10.04 10.65
C PHE A 149 1.29 9.85 11.95
N ALA A 150 0.90 10.94 12.61
CA ALA A 150 0.17 10.87 13.88
C ALA A 150 -1.24 10.33 13.70
N PHE A 151 -1.96 10.74 12.64
CA PHE A 151 -3.34 10.29 12.43
C PHE A 151 -3.44 8.75 12.35
N PRO A 152 -2.69 8.04 11.47
CA PRO A 152 -2.70 6.57 11.45
C PRO A 152 -2.38 5.92 12.79
N ILE A 153 -1.48 6.50 13.58
CA ILE A 153 -1.12 5.97 14.91
C ILE A 153 -2.30 6.09 15.87
N LEU A 154 -2.95 7.27 15.92
CA LEU A 154 -4.11 7.54 16.78
C LEU A 154 -5.29 6.63 16.44
N VAL A 155 -5.49 6.34 15.15
CA VAL A 155 -6.55 5.43 14.71
C VAL A 155 -6.12 3.96 14.65
N ILE A 156 -4.89 3.61 15.02
CA ILE A 156 -4.34 2.24 14.94
C ILE A 156 -4.43 1.65 13.51
N ASP A 157 -4.27 2.49 12.49
CA ASP A 157 -4.22 2.07 11.09
C ASP A 157 -2.78 1.82 10.61
N ARG A 158 -2.42 0.54 10.68
CA ARG A 158 -1.11 0.02 10.26
C ARG A 158 -0.86 0.20 8.76
N ASN A 159 -1.89 0.09 7.93
CA ASN A 159 -1.74 0.15 6.48
C ASN A 159 -1.45 1.58 6.03
N ARG A 160 -2.16 2.58 6.57
CA ARG A 160 -1.92 4.00 6.23
C ARG A 160 -0.57 4.50 6.73
N LEU A 161 -0.13 4.04 7.89
CA LEU A 161 1.22 4.33 8.39
C LEU A 161 2.30 3.79 7.43
N PHE A 162 2.17 2.54 6.97
CA PHE A 162 3.11 2.00 5.99
C PHE A 162 3.05 2.67 4.64
N ALA A 163 1.86 3.07 4.17
CA ALA A 163 1.74 3.85 2.95
C ALA A 163 2.52 5.17 3.04
N ALA A 164 2.43 5.87 4.17
CA ALA A 164 3.16 7.10 4.43
C ALA A 164 4.69 6.88 4.48
N LEU A 165 5.15 5.83 5.17
CA LEU A 165 6.57 5.47 5.25
C LEU A 165 7.13 5.02 3.88
N CYS A 166 6.36 4.22 3.13
CA CYS A 166 6.69 3.77 1.79
C CYS A 166 6.80 4.98 0.84
N ALA A 167 5.82 5.88 0.87
CA ALA A 167 5.84 7.10 0.07
C ALA A 167 7.07 7.96 0.38
N LEU A 168 7.38 8.17 1.66
CA LEU A 168 8.58 8.91 2.08
C LEU A 168 9.86 8.23 1.60
N GLY A 169 9.99 6.92 1.82
CA GLY A 169 11.16 6.14 1.42
C GLY A 169 11.38 6.16 -0.10
N LEU A 170 10.32 5.95 -0.88
CA LEU A 170 10.38 6.03 -2.34
C LEU A 170 10.74 7.45 -2.81
N LEU A 171 10.14 8.50 -2.25
CA LEU A 171 10.51 9.87 -2.58
C LEU A 171 11.99 10.18 -2.28
N MET A 172 12.50 9.71 -1.13
CA MET A 172 13.91 9.85 -0.79
C MET A 172 14.82 9.13 -1.79
N LEU A 173 14.41 7.98 -2.31
CA LEU A 173 15.16 7.23 -3.32
C LEU A 173 15.05 7.86 -4.71
N LEU A 174 13.87 8.32 -5.12
CA LEU A 174 13.62 8.94 -6.43
C LEU A 174 14.34 10.28 -6.57
N ARG A 175 14.39 11.09 -5.50
CA ARG A 175 15.05 12.41 -5.50
C ARG A 175 16.55 12.38 -5.20
N ARG A 176 17.12 11.21 -4.94
CA ARG A 176 18.52 11.10 -4.52
C ARG A 176 19.49 11.33 -5.68
N ASP A 177 20.57 12.06 -5.38
CA ASP A 177 21.73 12.13 -6.26
C ASP A 177 22.54 10.83 -6.25
N ARG A 178 22.92 10.35 -7.45
CA ARG A 178 23.66 9.09 -7.65
C ARG A 178 25.08 9.14 -7.10
N SER A 179 25.69 10.33 -7.09
CA SER A 179 27.06 10.54 -6.60
C SER A 179 27.18 10.34 -5.09
N ARG A 180 26.07 10.50 -4.34
CA ARG A 180 26.04 10.43 -2.87
C ARG A 180 25.75 9.01 -2.41
N ARG A 181 26.33 8.58 -1.30
CA ARG A 181 26.04 7.27 -0.68
C ARG A 181 24.55 7.10 -0.35
N LEU A 182 24.08 5.85 -0.30
CA LEU A 182 22.72 5.53 0.15
C LEU A 182 22.55 6.02 1.59
N PRO A 183 21.42 6.68 1.92
CA PRO A 183 21.15 7.11 3.29
C PRO A 183 20.70 5.91 4.14
N TRP A 184 21.52 4.86 4.20
CA TRP A 184 21.23 3.60 4.88
C TRP A 184 20.83 3.83 6.34
N GLY A 185 21.49 4.75 7.04
CA GLY A 185 21.11 5.10 8.42
C GLY A 185 19.67 5.60 8.53
N ARG A 186 19.26 6.54 7.66
CA ARG A 186 17.87 7.05 7.68
C ARG A 186 16.87 6.00 7.21
N GLY A 187 17.23 5.23 6.18
CA GLY A 187 16.40 4.13 5.69
C GLY A 187 16.20 3.04 6.75
N LEU A 188 17.26 2.68 7.48
CA LEU A 188 17.21 1.72 8.57
C LEU A 188 16.37 2.25 9.74
N VAL A 189 16.52 3.52 10.12
CA VAL A 189 15.68 4.14 11.15
C VAL A 189 14.20 4.12 10.75
N LEU A 190 13.88 4.46 9.50
CA LEU A 190 12.50 4.39 9.00
C LEU A 190 11.96 2.95 9.00
N LEU A 191 12.78 1.99 8.57
CA LEU A 191 12.40 0.57 8.53
C LEU A 191 12.17 0.02 9.94
N VAL A 192 13.13 0.20 10.84
CA VAL A 192 13.06 -0.29 12.22
C VAL A 192 11.97 0.44 13.00
N GLY A 193 11.89 1.76 12.89
CA GLY A 193 10.83 2.55 13.54
C GLY A 193 9.44 2.18 13.03
N GLY A 194 9.30 1.97 11.71
CA GLY A 194 8.07 1.48 11.10
C GLY A 194 7.67 0.08 11.59
N ALA A 195 8.61 -0.86 11.59
CA ALA A 195 8.40 -2.23 12.05
C ALA A 195 8.06 -2.29 13.55
N ALA A 196 8.74 -1.49 14.38
CA ALA A 196 8.46 -1.37 15.80
C ALA A 196 7.07 -0.79 16.04
N THR A 197 6.73 0.33 15.39
CA THR A 197 5.39 0.95 15.52
C THR A 197 4.30 -0.01 15.05
N PHE A 198 4.52 -0.71 13.93
CA PHE A 198 3.59 -1.74 13.45
C PHE A 198 3.35 -2.85 14.47
N SER A 199 4.43 -3.35 15.08
CA SER A 199 4.36 -4.42 16.08
C SER A 199 3.60 -3.95 17.33
N VAL A 200 3.91 -2.75 17.83
CA VAL A 200 3.24 -2.15 18.98
C VAL A 200 1.76 -1.94 18.69
N LEU A 201 1.42 -1.34 17.54
CA LEU A 201 0.03 -1.15 17.11
C LEU A 201 -0.70 -2.48 16.93
N GLY A 202 -0.02 -3.53 16.47
CA GLY A 202 -0.56 -4.88 16.38
C GLY A 202 -0.93 -5.45 17.75
N ILE A 203 -0.03 -5.35 18.72
CA ILE A 203 -0.26 -5.79 20.10
C ILE A 203 -1.40 -5.01 20.75
N VAL A 204 -1.42 -3.69 20.60
CA VAL A 204 -2.48 -2.82 21.17
C VAL A 204 -3.85 -3.16 20.58
N ARG A 205 -3.92 -3.44 19.27
CA ARG A 205 -5.19 -3.70 18.58
C ARG A 205 -5.74 -5.10 18.81
N SER A 206 -4.87 -6.09 18.86
CA SER A 206 -5.28 -7.50 18.73
C SER A 206 -4.74 -8.40 19.83
N GLY A 207 -4.04 -7.85 20.83
CA GLY A 207 -3.50 -8.62 21.96
C GLY A 207 -2.27 -9.45 21.60
N THR A 208 -1.95 -10.42 22.46
CA THR A 208 -0.85 -11.38 22.23
C THR A 208 -1.28 -12.50 21.30
N LEU A 209 -0.34 -13.05 20.53
CA LEU A 209 -0.63 -14.07 19.50
C LEU A 209 -0.71 -15.50 20.04
N ASP A 210 -0.84 -15.68 21.36
CA ASP A 210 -0.68 -16.98 22.03
C ASP A 210 -1.84 -17.94 21.75
N TYR A 211 -2.98 -17.44 21.29
CA TYR A 211 -4.17 -18.22 20.95
C TYR A 211 -4.26 -18.62 19.47
N VAL A 212 -3.27 -18.26 18.63
CA VAL A 212 -3.30 -18.55 17.19
C VAL A 212 -2.81 -19.98 16.93
N THR A 213 -3.75 -20.85 16.54
CA THR A 213 -3.50 -22.28 16.26
C THR A 213 -3.20 -22.53 14.78
N LEU A 214 -2.11 -21.97 14.26
CA LEU A 214 -1.57 -22.34 12.95
C LEU A 214 -0.36 -23.29 13.14
N PRO A 215 0.00 -24.11 12.12
CA PRO A 215 1.14 -25.01 12.20
C PRO A 215 2.46 -24.23 12.08
N PHE A 216 2.77 -23.44 13.10
CA PHE A 216 4.00 -22.68 13.17
C PHE A 216 5.19 -23.57 13.52
N ASP A 217 6.31 -23.35 12.85
CA ASP A 217 7.59 -24.00 13.10
C ASP A 217 8.33 -23.34 14.28
N ASP A 218 9.46 -23.93 14.70
CA ASP A 218 10.26 -23.51 15.84
C ASP A 218 10.76 -22.07 15.72
N LEU A 219 11.08 -21.61 14.51
CA LEU A 219 11.51 -20.22 14.24
C LEU A 219 10.46 -19.21 14.74
N TYR A 220 9.19 -19.45 14.43
CA TYR A 220 8.10 -18.57 14.87
C TYR A 220 7.89 -18.68 16.37
N ARG A 221 7.87 -19.89 16.91
CA ARG A 221 7.59 -20.13 18.34
C ARG A 221 8.64 -19.48 19.24
N ALA A 222 9.90 -19.55 18.86
CA ALA A 222 11.04 -18.96 19.56
C ALA A 222 11.15 -17.43 19.38
N SER A 223 10.46 -16.85 18.40
CA SER A 223 10.53 -15.41 18.13
C SER A 223 9.87 -14.55 19.22
N PRO A 224 10.42 -13.36 19.55
CA PRO A 224 9.77 -12.39 20.42
C PRO A 224 8.38 -11.95 19.90
N PRO A 225 7.47 -11.47 20.76
CA PRO A 225 6.11 -11.09 20.37
C PRO A 225 6.02 -10.07 19.22
N GLY A 226 6.92 -9.08 19.20
CA GLY A 226 6.96 -8.10 18.11
C GLY A 226 7.36 -8.73 16.76
N ILE A 227 8.30 -9.69 16.78
CA ILE A 227 8.71 -10.42 15.57
C ILE A 227 7.61 -11.37 15.12
N LYS A 228 6.90 -12.04 16.05
CA LYS A 228 5.74 -12.89 15.73
C LYS A 228 4.67 -12.11 14.96
N TRP A 229 4.37 -10.87 15.35
CA TRP A 229 3.43 -10.02 14.61
C TRP A 229 3.89 -9.69 13.18
N LEU A 230 5.18 -9.40 13.00
CA LEU A 230 5.74 -9.14 11.68
C LEU A 230 5.73 -10.39 10.80
N LEU A 231 6.14 -11.54 11.35
CA LEU A 231 6.15 -12.82 10.65
C LEU A 231 4.73 -13.21 10.26
N LEU A 232 3.79 -13.24 11.21
CA LEU A 232 2.39 -13.59 10.94
C LEU A 232 1.80 -12.73 9.84
N TYR A 233 2.00 -11.41 9.90
CA TYR A 233 1.48 -10.52 8.88
C TYR A 233 2.16 -10.73 7.52
N ALA A 234 3.44 -11.09 7.52
CA ALA A 234 4.19 -11.34 6.30
C ALA A 234 3.84 -12.69 5.63
N THR A 235 3.40 -13.68 6.41
CA THR A 235 3.31 -15.06 5.95
C THR A 235 1.90 -15.64 5.94
N ALA A 236 0.94 -15.04 6.66
CA ALA A 236 -0.44 -15.52 6.69
C ALA A 236 -1.11 -15.46 5.30
N GLY A 237 -0.80 -14.46 4.49
CA GLY A 237 -1.38 -14.31 3.16
C GLY A 237 -1.02 -15.47 2.21
N PRO A 238 0.28 -15.76 1.96
CA PRO A 238 0.68 -16.91 1.14
C PRO A 238 0.21 -18.24 1.72
N TYR A 239 0.24 -18.41 3.05
CA TYR A 239 -0.28 -19.61 3.72
C TYR A 239 -1.77 -19.82 3.43
N ASN A 240 -2.61 -18.80 3.66
CA ASN A 240 -4.04 -18.88 3.42
C ASN A 240 -4.36 -19.09 1.93
N PHE A 241 -3.61 -18.45 1.03
CA PHE A 241 -3.73 -18.69 -0.41
C PHE A 241 -3.50 -20.17 -0.75
N SER A 242 -2.43 -20.76 -0.23
CA SER A 242 -2.14 -22.19 -0.41
C SER A 242 -3.22 -23.10 0.14
N ALA A 243 -3.70 -22.82 1.36
CA ALA A 243 -4.74 -23.62 2.00
C ALA A 243 -6.03 -23.61 1.19
N ILE A 244 -6.49 -22.45 0.72
CA ILE A 244 -7.71 -22.34 -0.09
C ILE A 244 -7.55 -22.99 -1.46
N LEU A 245 -6.38 -22.87 -2.10
CA LEU A 245 -6.10 -23.53 -3.36
C LEU A 245 -6.20 -25.06 -3.20
N ALA A 246 -5.54 -25.62 -2.18
CA ALA A 246 -5.57 -27.06 -1.90
C ALA A 246 -6.98 -27.57 -1.56
N LYS A 247 -7.76 -26.78 -0.83
CA LYS A 247 -9.15 -27.09 -0.46
C LYS A 247 -10.14 -26.93 -1.62
N GLY A 248 -9.73 -26.34 -2.75
CA GLY A 248 -10.59 -26.11 -3.91
C GLY A 248 -11.83 -25.24 -3.62
N TYR A 249 -11.77 -24.41 -2.57
CA TYR A 249 -12.92 -23.62 -2.15
C TYR A 249 -13.15 -22.44 -3.10
N THR A 250 -14.41 -22.24 -3.51
CA THR A 250 -14.80 -21.12 -4.37
C THR A 250 -15.99 -20.34 -3.81
N ASN A 251 -15.86 -19.02 -3.78
CA ASN A 251 -16.88 -18.07 -3.38
C ASN A 251 -16.59 -16.69 -3.98
N ALA A 252 -17.44 -16.24 -4.90
CA ALA A 252 -17.28 -14.94 -5.57
C ALA A 252 -17.77 -13.74 -4.74
N SER A 253 -18.54 -13.94 -3.66
CA SER A 253 -19.12 -12.86 -2.86
C SER A 253 -18.07 -11.93 -2.27
N PHE A 254 -16.92 -12.49 -1.87
CA PHE A 254 -15.79 -11.72 -1.35
C PHE A 254 -15.26 -10.73 -2.38
N LEU A 255 -15.09 -11.16 -3.64
CA LEU A 255 -14.63 -10.30 -4.73
C LEU A 255 -15.66 -9.22 -5.06
N VAL A 256 -16.94 -9.56 -5.10
CA VAL A 256 -18.03 -8.60 -5.35
C VAL A 256 -18.04 -7.49 -4.31
N ASN A 257 -17.90 -7.84 -3.03
CA ASN A 257 -17.88 -6.87 -1.94
C ASN A 257 -16.66 -5.94 -1.96
N GLN A 258 -15.57 -6.31 -2.63
CA GLN A 258 -14.41 -5.42 -2.82
C GLN A 258 -14.57 -4.48 -4.02
N LEU A 259 -15.14 -4.99 -5.11
CA LEU A 259 -15.28 -4.25 -6.37
C LEU A 259 -16.49 -3.31 -6.37
N VAL A 260 -17.59 -3.71 -5.75
CA VAL A 260 -18.86 -2.98 -5.79
C VAL A 260 -18.98 -2.08 -4.56
N PRO A 261 -19.06 -0.74 -4.74
CA PRO A 261 -19.27 0.16 -3.62
C PRO A 261 -20.60 -0.16 -2.92
N LEU A 262 -20.62 -0.08 -1.58
CA LEU A 262 -21.80 -0.31 -0.73
C LEU A 262 -22.38 -1.73 -0.76
N ALA A 263 -21.68 -2.72 -1.34
CA ALA A 263 -22.14 -4.12 -1.35
C ALA A 263 -22.07 -4.82 0.02
N GLY A 264 -21.48 -4.16 1.02
CA GLY A 264 -21.39 -4.63 2.41
C GLY A 264 -19.95 -4.87 2.86
N SER A 265 -19.79 -5.11 4.17
CA SER A 265 -18.48 -5.41 4.77
C SER A 265 -18.06 -6.85 4.48
N VAL A 266 -16.79 -7.01 4.11
CA VAL A 266 -16.14 -8.31 3.96
C VAL A 266 -15.72 -8.81 5.35
N ALA A 267 -16.68 -9.10 6.21
CA ALA A 267 -16.41 -9.81 7.45
C ALA A 267 -16.18 -11.29 7.11
N THR A 268 -14.94 -11.75 7.21
CA THR A 268 -14.56 -13.18 7.17
C THR A 268 -14.76 -13.87 8.52
N ALA A 269 -14.89 -13.09 9.60
CA ALA A 269 -15.27 -13.63 10.89
C ALA A 269 -16.74 -14.08 10.83
N GLY A 270 -16.97 -15.38 11.03
CA GLY A 270 -18.30 -15.98 10.92
C GLY A 270 -18.69 -16.46 9.52
N THR A 271 -17.76 -16.46 8.55
CA THR A 271 -18.00 -17.08 7.24
C THR A 271 -17.70 -18.57 7.24
N ASP A 272 -18.18 -19.24 6.20
CA ASP A 272 -17.95 -20.65 5.86
C ASP A 272 -16.59 -20.89 5.18
N ILE A 273 -15.74 -19.86 5.06
CA ILE A 273 -14.42 -20.00 4.43
C ILE A 273 -13.58 -20.97 5.27
N PRO A 274 -13.03 -22.04 4.67
CA PRO A 274 -12.35 -23.10 5.41
C PRO A 274 -10.90 -22.71 5.76
N LEU A 275 -10.70 -21.61 6.48
CA LEU A 275 -9.40 -21.20 7.02
C LEU A 275 -9.00 -22.08 8.21
N ASP A 276 -7.72 -22.45 8.29
CA ASP A 276 -7.19 -23.25 9.40
C ASP A 276 -7.22 -22.49 10.73
N ALA A 277 -7.10 -21.16 10.67
CA ALA A 277 -7.34 -20.26 11.78
C ALA A 277 -8.34 -19.18 11.38
N LYS A 278 -9.61 -19.35 11.75
CA LYS A 278 -10.73 -18.43 11.39
C LYS A 278 -10.53 -16.99 11.88
N ASN A 279 -9.72 -16.80 12.93
CA ASN A 279 -9.35 -15.50 13.47
C ASN A 279 -8.22 -14.80 12.70
N ILE A 280 -7.50 -15.51 11.81
CA ILE A 280 -6.44 -14.96 10.96
C ILE A 280 -6.96 -14.88 9.51
N ASN A 281 -7.64 -13.79 9.22
CA ASN A 281 -8.28 -13.53 7.93
C ASN A 281 -7.44 -12.70 6.95
N VAL A 282 -6.12 -12.76 7.10
CA VAL A 282 -5.15 -12.04 6.27
C VAL A 282 -4.98 -12.81 4.95
N GLY A 283 -5.09 -12.13 3.81
CA GLY A 283 -5.04 -12.77 2.49
C GLY A 283 -4.17 -11.99 1.53
N THR A 284 -3.60 -12.66 0.53
CA THR A 284 -2.93 -11.97 -0.58
C THR A 284 -3.94 -11.11 -1.37
N GLU A 285 -3.44 -10.17 -2.16
CA GLU A 285 -4.24 -9.41 -3.14
C GLU A 285 -4.99 -10.33 -4.12
N TYR A 286 -4.49 -11.55 -4.31
CA TYR A 286 -5.01 -12.51 -5.27
C TYR A 286 -6.02 -13.47 -4.65
N PHE A 287 -6.09 -13.51 -3.32
CA PHE A 287 -6.99 -14.35 -2.54
C PHE A 287 -8.49 -14.20 -2.91
N PRO A 288 -9.03 -12.98 -3.11
CA PRO A 288 -10.41 -12.78 -3.58
C PRO A 288 -10.69 -13.44 -4.93
N PHE A 289 -9.74 -13.35 -5.85
CA PHE A 289 -9.85 -13.88 -7.19
C PHE A 289 -9.64 -15.39 -7.24
N LEU A 290 -8.78 -15.92 -6.35
CA LEU A 290 -8.63 -17.35 -6.12
C LEU A 290 -9.96 -17.95 -5.69
N MET A 291 -10.65 -17.34 -4.71
CA MET A 291 -11.97 -17.81 -4.29
C MET A 291 -13.01 -17.63 -5.41
N ALA A 292 -12.96 -16.57 -6.21
CA ALA A 292 -13.95 -16.37 -7.26
C ALA A 292 -13.81 -17.35 -8.45
N TRP A 293 -12.58 -17.57 -8.93
CA TRP A 293 -12.32 -18.26 -10.21
C TRP A 293 -11.13 -19.24 -10.16
N GLY A 294 -10.70 -19.65 -8.97
CA GLY A 294 -9.55 -20.54 -8.79
C GLY A 294 -8.21 -19.92 -9.20
N ALA A 295 -7.22 -20.77 -9.46
CA ALA A 295 -5.86 -20.35 -9.82
C ALA A 295 -5.81 -19.41 -11.05
N GLY A 296 -6.70 -19.61 -12.02
CA GLY A 296 -6.81 -18.74 -13.19
C GLY A 296 -7.20 -17.30 -12.83
N GLY A 297 -8.14 -17.13 -11.89
CA GLY A 297 -8.52 -15.83 -11.35
C GLY A 297 -7.36 -15.15 -10.62
N ALA A 298 -6.65 -15.89 -9.79
CA ALA A 298 -5.46 -15.39 -9.10
C ALA A 298 -4.42 -14.87 -10.12
N LEU A 299 -4.15 -15.61 -11.19
CA LEU A 299 -3.17 -15.22 -12.21
C LEU A 299 -3.60 -13.95 -12.96
N LEU A 300 -4.87 -13.85 -13.29
CA LEU A 300 -5.45 -12.66 -13.90
C LEU A 300 -5.23 -11.45 -13.00
N SER A 301 -5.52 -11.57 -11.70
CA SER A 301 -5.34 -10.47 -10.74
C SER A 301 -3.87 -10.05 -10.59
N MET A 302 -2.93 -11.00 -10.60
CA MET A 302 -1.48 -10.72 -10.64
C MET A 302 -1.10 -9.92 -11.89
N GLY A 303 -1.60 -10.34 -13.06
CA GLY A 303 -1.37 -9.66 -14.33
C GLY A 303 -1.98 -8.26 -14.38
N LEU A 304 -3.20 -8.09 -13.86
CA LEU A 304 -3.88 -6.79 -13.77
C LEU A 304 -3.13 -5.84 -12.83
N LEU A 305 -2.71 -6.31 -11.65
CA LEU A 305 -1.94 -5.50 -10.70
C LEU A 305 -0.62 -5.04 -11.33
N TYR A 306 0.10 -5.96 -11.98
CA TYR A 306 1.30 -5.63 -12.74
C TYR A 306 1.00 -4.60 -13.85
N GLY A 307 -0.08 -4.78 -14.60
CA GLY A 307 -0.52 -3.87 -15.65
C GLY A 307 -0.81 -2.45 -15.13
N MET A 308 -1.49 -2.34 -13.99
CA MET A 308 -1.77 -1.06 -13.32
C MET A 308 -0.47 -0.39 -12.84
N LEU A 309 0.45 -1.14 -12.24
CA LEU A 309 1.75 -0.61 -11.84
C LEU A 309 2.56 -0.15 -13.05
N ALA A 310 2.66 -0.97 -14.08
CA ALA A 310 3.36 -0.63 -15.32
C ALA A 310 2.74 0.61 -15.98
N TRP A 311 1.41 0.73 -16.01
CA TRP A 311 0.72 1.93 -16.48
C TRP A 311 1.04 3.17 -15.64
N SER A 312 1.03 3.06 -14.31
CA SER A 312 1.38 4.19 -13.42
C SER A 312 2.82 4.65 -13.62
N MET A 313 3.77 3.71 -13.79
CA MET A 313 5.16 4.03 -14.10
C MET A 313 5.30 4.66 -15.48
N ARG A 314 4.54 4.20 -16.48
CA ARG A 314 4.53 4.84 -17.81
C ARG A 314 4.10 6.30 -17.71
N ARG A 315 2.99 6.59 -17.03
CA ARG A 315 2.54 7.98 -16.79
C ARG A 315 3.61 8.85 -16.12
N LEU A 316 4.31 8.29 -15.13
CA LEU A 316 5.39 9.00 -14.44
C LEU A 316 6.59 9.29 -15.35
N ARG A 317 6.83 8.47 -16.38
CA ARG A 317 7.89 8.69 -17.38
C ARG A 317 7.51 9.72 -18.43
N ASP A 318 6.26 9.66 -18.90
CA ASP A 318 5.80 10.46 -20.04
C ASP A 318 5.57 11.93 -19.64
N GLY A 319 5.47 12.22 -18.34
CA GLY A 319 5.49 13.57 -17.80
C GLY A 319 5.61 13.58 -16.28
N VAL A 320 6.43 14.50 -15.76
CA VAL A 320 6.59 14.68 -14.31
C VAL A 320 5.43 15.49 -13.75
N SER A 321 4.34 14.79 -13.43
CA SER A 321 3.16 15.33 -12.74
C SER A 321 3.09 14.81 -11.31
N LEU A 322 2.72 15.67 -10.37
CA LEU A 322 2.49 15.31 -8.97
C LEU A 322 1.43 14.22 -8.84
N PHE A 323 0.35 14.30 -9.62
CA PHE A 323 -0.75 13.35 -9.54
C PHE A 323 -0.37 11.99 -10.16
N ALA A 324 0.42 11.98 -11.23
CA ALA A 324 1.01 10.75 -11.75
C ALA A 324 1.94 10.09 -10.71
N LEU A 325 2.71 10.89 -9.98
CA LEU A 325 3.54 10.41 -8.88
C LEU A 325 2.71 9.83 -7.73
N LEU A 326 1.61 10.47 -7.33
CA LEU A 326 0.71 9.95 -6.29
C LEU A 326 0.08 8.61 -6.68
N ILE A 327 -0.36 8.47 -7.94
CA ILE A 327 -0.85 7.20 -8.48
C ILE A 327 0.25 6.14 -8.41
N PHE A 328 1.47 6.46 -8.86
CA PHE A 328 2.61 5.54 -8.79
C PHE A 328 2.92 5.11 -7.36
N LEU A 329 2.99 6.05 -6.40
CA LEU A 329 3.28 5.75 -4.99
C LEU A 329 2.21 4.83 -4.40
N ARG A 330 0.92 5.08 -4.72
CA ARG A 330 -0.17 4.20 -4.28
C ARG A 330 -0.04 2.80 -4.86
N MET A 331 0.18 2.68 -6.16
CA MET A 331 0.31 1.37 -6.81
C MET A 331 1.55 0.62 -6.34
N ALA A 332 2.68 1.31 -6.15
CA ALA A 332 3.90 0.72 -5.61
C ALA A 332 3.70 0.19 -4.18
N TYR A 333 3.01 0.95 -3.33
CA TYR A 333 2.67 0.51 -1.98
C TYR A 333 1.76 -0.71 -1.99
N VAL A 334 0.69 -0.68 -2.79
CA VAL A 334 -0.24 -1.81 -2.90
C VAL A 334 0.45 -3.07 -3.44
N CYS A 335 1.35 -2.91 -4.43
CA CYS A 335 2.17 -4.02 -4.92
C CYS A 335 3.09 -4.58 -3.83
N LEU A 336 3.69 -3.70 -3.03
CA LEU A 336 4.53 -4.10 -1.89
C LEU A 336 3.74 -4.90 -0.85
N MET A 337 2.47 -4.55 -0.67
CA MET A 337 1.55 -5.19 0.26
C MET A 337 0.76 -6.36 -0.32
N ALA A 338 0.96 -6.67 -1.61
CA ALA A 338 0.22 -7.72 -2.31
C ALA A 338 0.29 -9.12 -1.65
N PRO A 339 1.39 -9.52 -0.97
CA PRO A 339 1.39 -10.79 -0.24
C PRO A 339 0.56 -10.75 1.04
N PHE A 340 0.19 -9.58 1.56
CA PHE A 340 -0.33 -9.44 2.92
C PHE A 340 -1.80 -9.04 2.99
N ALA A 341 -2.27 -8.14 2.13
CA ALA A 341 -3.64 -7.67 2.23
C ALA A 341 -4.20 -7.25 0.86
N PRO A 342 -5.46 -7.59 0.53
CA PRO A 342 -6.09 -7.10 -0.66
C PRO A 342 -6.49 -5.63 -0.49
N GLN A 343 -5.89 -4.76 -1.30
CA GLN A 343 -6.07 -3.31 -1.28
C GLN A 343 -6.13 -2.67 -2.67
N ALA A 344 -5.64 -3.35 -3.71
CA ALA A 344 -5.61 -2.88 -5.09
C ALA A 344 -7.00 -2.84 -5.70
N PHE A 345 -7.73 -3.95 -5.58
CA PHE A 345 -9.02 -4.16 -6.24
C PHE A 345 -10.18 -3.72 -5.35
N THR A 346 -10.03 -2.55 -4.73
CA THR A 346 -11.06 -1.93 -3.90
C THR A 346 -11.60 -0.67 -4.58
N TRP A 347 -12.89 -0.40 -4.40
CA TRP A 347 -13.48 0.85 -4.89
C TRP A 347 -12.72 2.09 -4.41
N THR A 348 -12.23 2.10 -3.16
CA THR A 348 -11.46 3.23 -2.62
C THR A 348 -10.15 3.48 -3.37
N ASN A 349 -9.46 2.43 -3.84
CA ASN A 349 -8.25 2.56 -4.63
C ASN A 349 -8.54 3.11 -6.03
N PHE A 350 -9.59 2.60 -6.69
CA PHE A 350 -10.04 3.14 -7.97
C PHE A 350 -10.51 4.60 -7.85
N GLY A 351 -11.25 4.93 -6.79
CA GLY A 351 -11.67 6.28 -6.46
C GLY A 351 -10.49 7.22 -6.24
N PHE A 352 -9.42 6.77 -5.57
CA PHE A 352 -8.21 7.56 -5.41
C PHE A 352 -7.50 7.83 -6.76
N ILE A 353 -7.41 6.83 -7.64
CA ILE A 353 -6.82 7.02 -8.98
C ILE A 353 -7.67 8.01 -9.79
N ALA A 354 -9.00 7.85 -9.78
CA ALA A 354 -9.92 8.77 -10.45
C ALA A 354 -9.79 10.20 -9.89
N LEU A 355 -9.67 10.36 -8.58
CA LEU A 355 -9.46 11.63 -7.92
C LEU A 355 -8.13 12.28 -8.34
N CYS A 356 -7.04 11.51 -8.44
CA CYS A 356 -5.76 12.01 -8.95
C CYS A 356 -5.88 12.52 -10.39
N LEU A 357 -6.59 11.79 -11.27
CA LEU A 357 -6.83 12.21 -12.64
C LEU A 357 -7.70 13.47 -12.71
N LEU A 358 -8.74 13.56 -11.87
CA LEU A 358 -9.58 14.75 -11.77
C LEU A 358 -8.78 15.96 -11.29
N MET A 359 -7.96 15.81 -10.25
CA MET A 359 -7.11 16.89 -9.74
C MET A 359 -6.07 17.33 -10.78
N GLN A 360 -5.53 16.39 -11.56
CA GLN A 360 -4.65 16.71 -12.68
C GLN A 360 -5.36 17.56 -13.73
N TRP A 361 -6.61 17.22 -14.05
CA TRP A 361 -7.44 18.02 -14.96
C TRP A 361 -7.78 19.39 -14.39
N LEU A 362 -8.14 19.50 -13.10
CA LEU A 362 -8.38 20.78 -12.43
C LEU A 362 -7.14 21.68 -12.43
N ALA A 363 -5.96 21.12 -12.20
CA ALA A 363 -4.70 21.86 -12.26
C ALA A 363 -4.41 22.40 -13.66
N TRP A 364 -4.83 21.70 -14.71
CA TRP A 364 -4.70 22.14 -16.09
C TRP A 364 -5.62 23.35 -16.41
N LEU A 365 -6.81 23.41 -15.81
CA LEU A 365 -7.78 24.49 -16.00
C LEU A 365 -7.41 25.82 -15.31
N LEU A 366 -6.57 25.79 -14.27
CA LEU A 366 -6.14 27.01 -13.58
C LEU A 366 -5.30 27.89 -14.53
N PRO A 367 -5.30 29.23 -14.40
CA PRO A 367 -4.49 30.12 -15.24
C PRO A 367 -2.97 29.99 -14.96
N VAL A 368 -2.10 30.27 -15.96
CA VAL A 368 -0.64 30.35 -15.73
C VAL A 368 -0.41 31.74 -15.16
N ARG A 369 0.19 31.87 -13.97
CA ARG A 369 0.73 33.17 -13.55
C ARG A 369 2.04 33.40 -14.29
N SER A 370 2.10 34.46 -15.10
CA SER A 370 3.22 34.80 -16.00
C SER A 370 4.54 35.19 -15.33
N ASN A 371 4.77 34.82 -14.06
CA ASN A 371 5.98 35.22 -13.32
C ASN A 371 6.96 34.07 -13.02
N SER A 372 6.76 32.89 -13.58
CA SER A 372 7.76 31.81 -13.55
C SER A 372 8.45 31.71 -14.92
N HIS A 373 9.71 32.15 -14.97
CA HIS A 373 10.63 32.04 -16.11
C HIS A 373 11.00 30.58 -16.49
N GLY A 374 10.08 29.62 -16.34
CA GLY A 374 10.36 28.18 -16.49
C GLY A 374 9.29 27.35 -17.23
N ASP A 375 8.09 27.89 -17.50
CA ASP A 375 6.98 27.07 -18.05
C ASP A 375 7.01 26.89 -19.59
N ARG A 376 8.16 27.07 -20.25
CA ARG A 376 8.30 26.77 -21.69
C ARG A 376 8.86 25.38 -21.97
N VAL A 377 8.41 24.33 -21.29
CA VAL A 377 8.67 22.94 -21.75
C VAL A 377 7.54 22.01 -21.33
N ALA A 378 6.39 22.08 -22.00
CA ALA A 378 5.43 20.96 -22.16
C ALA A 378 4.26 21.40 -23.05
N THR A 379 4.54 21.76 -24.30
CA THR A 379 3.53 21.67 -25.35
C THR A 379 3.41 20.19 -25.73
N PHE A 380 2.27 19.59 -25.37
CA PHE A 380 1.91 18.21 -25.68
C PHE A 380 1.76 17.99 -27.19
N GLY A 381 2.35 16.90 -27.66
CA GLY A 381 1.90 16.06 -28.77
C GLY A 381 1.77 14.63 -28.25
#